data_AF-M6CKZ0-F1
#
_entry.id   AF-M6CKZ0-F1
#
_cell.length_a   1.000
_cell.length_b   1.000
_cell.length_c   1.000
_cell.angle_alpha   90.00
_cell.angle_beta   90.00
_cell.angle_gamma   90.00
#
_symmetry.space_group_name_H-M   'P 1'
#
loop_
_entity.id
_entity.type
_entity.pdbx_description
1 polymer ?
#
loop_
_entity_poly.entity_id
_entity_poly.type
_entity_poly.pdbx_seq_one_letter_code
_entity_poly.pdbx_strand_id
1 'polypeptide(L)'
;KGLPRKIPELLRTYGKYLSATKRLGKKAGRTLYQPSPGKQKMKRVNIRLNTGTWTLFGALAQAHGVSRCYLFNYLLWLESVGVGDSIVDTMNEGVPTFHRSYSYILHLDLVDNQVTRKLRCRPLSHFYALDYRDWFPT
;
A
#
# COMPACT_ATOMS: atom_id res chain seq x y z
N LYS A 1 -6.63 17.64 -12.71
CA LYS A 1 -5.73 18.34 -11.75
C LYS A 1 -5.98 17.70 -10.37
N GLY A 2 -4.99 17.10 -9.71
CA GLY A 2 -5.20 16.45 -8.39
C GLY A 2 -4.46 15.13 -8.16
N LEU A 3 -3.97 14.47 -9.21
CA LEU A 3 -3.31 13.16 -9.09
C LEU A 3 -2.15 13.08 -8.07
N PRO A 4 -1.30 14.13 -7.92
CA PRO A 4 -0.25 14.10 -6.90
C PRO A 4 -0.75 14.07 -5.45
N ARG A 5 -1.91 14.67 -5.16
CA ARG A 5 -2.54 14.62 -3.83
C ARG A 5 -3.24 13.28 -3.58
N LYS A 6 -3.62 12.61 -4.67
CA LYS A 6 -4.38 11.36 -4.65
C LYS A 6 -3.64 10.21 -3.96
N ILE A 7 -2.35 10.02 -4.22
CA ILE A 7 -1.60 8.91 -3.60
C ILE A 7 -1.53 9.04 -2.07
N PRO A 8 -1.16 10.22 -1.51
CA PRO A 8 -1.28 10.45 -0.07
C PRO A 8 -2.67 10.20 0.50
N GLU A 9 -3.72 10.66 -0.17
CA GLU A 9 -5.12 10.45 0.26
C GLU A 9 -5.49 8.97 0.28
N LEU A 10 -5.19 8.24 -0.81
CA LEU A 10 -5.41 6.80 -0.89
C LEU A 10 -4.62 6.04 0.18
N LEU A 11 -3.39 6.46 0.49
CA LEU A 11 -2.61 5.86 1.57
C LEU A 11 -3.22 6.12 2.94
N ARG A 12 -3.80 7.30 3.18
CA ARG A 12 -4.52 7.58 4.43
C ARG A 12 -5.73 6.66 4.59
N THR A 13 -6.54 6.53 3.53
CA THR A 13 -7.74 5.68 3.59
C THR A 13 -7.39 4.20 3.66
N TYR A 14 -6.48 3.72 2.81
CA TYR A 14 -6.28 2.29 2.56
C TYR A 14 -4.96 1.72 3.10
N GLY A 15 -4.06 2.52 3.67
CA GLY A 15 -2.71 2.05 4.06
C GLY A 15 -2.73 0.94 5.12
N LYS A 16 -3.55 1.08 6.16
CA LYS A 16 -3.76 0.02 7.17
C LYS A 16 -4.48 -1.19 6.60
N TYR A 17 -5.50 -0.96 5.76
CA TYR A 17 -6.19 -2.04 5.06
C TYR A 17 -5.22 -2.90 4.24
N LEU A 18 -4.34 -2.27 3.46
CA LEU A 18 -3.27 -2.96 2.73
C LEU A 18 -2.33 -3.75 3.67
N SER A 19 -2.07 -3.22 4.87
CA SER A 19 -1.22 -3.89 5.85
C SER A 19 -1.87 -5.13 6.49
N ALA A 20 -3.20 -5.19 6.53
CA ALA A 20 -3.98 -6.27 7.15
C ALA A 20 -4.46 -7.33 6.14
N THR A 21 -4.46 -7.01 4.85
CA THR A 21 -5.08 -7.84 3.81
C THR A 21 -4.13 -8.82 3.19
N LYS A 22 -4.70 -9.87 2.57
CA LYS A 22 -3.92 -10.86 1.83
C LYS A 22 -3.22 -10.20 0.63
N ARG A 23 -2.08 -10.77 0.25
CA ARG A 23 -1.30 -10.31 -0.90
C ARG A 23 -2.11 -10.39 -2.19
N LEU A 24 -2.01 -9.36 -3.03
CA LEU A 24 -2.66 -9.31 -4.34
C LEU A 24 -1.98 -10.27 -5.32
N GLY A 25 -0.63 -10.25 -5.36
CA GLY A 25 0.18 -11.17 -6.14
C GLY A 25 0.40 -12.49 -5.40
N LYS A 26 -0.08 -13.59 -6.00
CA LYS A 26 0.00 -14.94 -5.41
C LYS A 26 1.42 -15.53 -5.40
N LYS A 27 2.26 -15.16 -6.37
CA LYS A 27 3.64 -15.67 -6.49
C LYS A 27 4.61 -14.75 -5.75
N ALA A 28 5.35 -15.27 -4.78
CA ALA A 28 6.32 -14.48 -4.01
C ALA A 28 7.59 -14.12 -4.81
N GLY A 29 8.04 -15.01 -5.71
CA GLY A 29 9.23 -14.78 -6.54
C GLY A 29 9.00 -13.86 -7.74
N ARG A 30 7.77 -13.38 -7.99
CA ARG A 30 7.46 -12.53 -9.16
C ARG A 30 6.67 -11.30 -8.74
N THR A 31 6.91 -10.20 -9.43
CA THR A 31 6.09 -8.98 -9.32
C THR A 31 4.98 -9.05 -10.35
N LEU A 32 3.73 -8.95 -9.91
CA LEU A 32 2.59 -8.84 -10.81
C LEU A 32 2.51 -7.42 -11.38
N TYR A 33 2.45 -7.32 -12.71
CA TYR A 33 2.24 -6.06 -13.42
C TYR A 33 0.79 -5.96 -13.91
N GLN A 34 0.36 -4.73 -14.18
CA GLN A 34 -0.97 -4.48 -14.72
C GLN A 34 -1.08 -5.07 -16.13
N PRO A 35 -2.13 -5.84 -16.44
CA PRO A 35 -2.35 -6.31 -17.79
C PRO A 35 -2.67 -5.13 -18.72
N SER A 36 -2.14 -5.16 -19.94
CA SER A 36 -2.51 -4.18 -20.98
C SER A 36 -4.00 -4.35 -21.31
N PRO A 37 -4.80 -3.26 -21.43
CA PRO A 37 -6.22 -3.33 -21.78
C PRO A 37 -6.43 -3.66 -23.28
N GLY A 38 -5.69 -4.63 -23.80
CA GLY A 38 -5.73 -5.04 -25.21
C GLY A 38 -5.24 -3.92 -26.13
N LYS A 39 -6.11 -3.50 -27.06
CA LYS A 39 -5.80 -2.49 -28.10
C LYS A 39 -5.69 -1.05 -27.57
N GLN A 40 -6.21 -0.78 -26.36
CA GLN A 40 -6.12 0.55 -25.76
C GLN A 40 -4.74 0.74 -25.13
N LYS A 41 -4.14 1.93 -25.32
CA LYS A 41 -2.87 2.27 -24.70
C LYS A 41 -3.07 2.76 -23.26
N MET A 42 -2.26 2.25 -22.34
CA MET A 42 -2.16 2.81 -21.00
C MET A 42 -1.70 4.27 -21.07
N LYS A 43 -2.31 5.13 -20.25
CA LYS A 43 -1.86 6.52 -20.10
C LYS A 43 -0.70 6.56 -19.13
N ARG A 44 0.46 7.03 -19.58
CA ARG A 44 1.60 7.29 -18.71
C ARG A 44 1.31 8.50 -17.83
N VAL A 45 1.54 8.34 -16.54
CA VAL A 45 1.44 9.42 -15.56
C VAL A 45 2.77 9.50 -14.81
N ASN A 46 3.31 10.71 -14.67
CA ASN A 46 4.46 10.97 -13.80
C ASN A 46 4.00 11.84 -12.64
N ILE A 47 4.27 11.40 -11.42
CA ILE A 47 3.88 12.09 -10.19
C ILE A 47 5.12 12.27 -9.33
N ARG A 48 5.33 13.49 -8.82
CA ARG A 48 6.35 13.76 -7.80
C ARG A 48 5.73 13.64 -6.41
N LEU A 49 6.35 12.84 -5.55
CA LEU A 49 5.92 12.59 -4.18
C LEU A 49 7.11 12.81 -3.25
N ASN A 50 6.83 13.10 -1.98
CA ASN A 50 7.88 13.10 -0.96
C ASN A 50 8.43 11.66 -0.77
N THR A 51 9.67 11.57 -0.26
CA THR A 51 10.39 10.31 -0.10
C THR A 51 9.66 9.33 0.80
N GLY A 52 9.05 9.79 1.90
CA GLY A 52 8.34 8.94 2.86
C GLY A 52 7.12 8.25 2.24
N THR A 53 6.22 9.03 1.64
CA THR A 53 5.04 8.55 0.92
C THR A 53 5.42 7.57 -0.18
N TRP A 54 6.44 7.91 -0.99
CA TRP A 54 6.87 7.05 -2.09
C TRP A 54 7.49 5.73 -1.61
N THR A 55 8.25 5.79 -0.51
CA THR A 55 8.87 4.61 0.10
C THR A 55 7.82 3.70 0.72
N LEU A 56 6.88 4.24 1.48
CA LEU A 56 5.76 3.48 2.05
C LEU A 56 4.91 2.82 0.95
N PHE A 57 4.54 3.59 -0.08
CA PHE A 57 3.81 3.05 -1.23
C PHE A 57 4.55 1.90 -1.92
N GLY A 58 5.86 2.05 -2.09
CA GLY A 58 6.73 1.01 -2.62
C GLY A 58 6.79 -0.23 -1.74
N ALA A 59 6.92 -0.07 -0.42
CA ALA A 59 6.96 -1.17 0.54
C ALA A 59 5.65 -1.97 0.53
N LEU A 60 4.49 -1.30 0.50
CA LEU A 60 3.19 -1.94 0.37
C LEU A 60 3.09 -2.71 -0.95
N ALA A 61 3.45 -2.10 -2.09
CA ALA A 61 3.42 -2.76 -3.39
C ALA A 61 4.30 -4.03 -3.39
N GLN A 62 5.51 -3.94 -2.84
CA GLN A 62 6.42 -5.09 -2.72
C GLN A 62 5.86 -6.17 -1.81
N ALA A 63 5.26 -5.81 -0.68
CA ALA A 63 4.60 -6.75 0.22
C ALA A 63 3.45 -7.50 -0.46
N HIS A 64 2.60 -6.80 -1.22
CA HIS A 64 1.56 -7.44 -2.01
C HIS A 64 2.09 -8.19 -3.24
N GLY A 65 3.37 -8.06 -3.59
CA GLY A 65 3.97 -8.71 -4.76
C GLY A 65 3.49 -8.14 -6.09
N VAL A 66 3.21 -6.83 -6.13
CA VAL A 66 2.69 -6.14 -7.31
C VAL A 66 3.55 -4.91 -7.64
N SER A 67 3.45 -4.41 -8.86
CA SER A 67 4.10 -3.16 -9.24
C SER A 67 3.40 -1.96 -8.58
N ARG A 68 4.12 -0.84 -8.44
CA ARG A 68 3.53 0.42 -7.92
C ARG A 68 2.33 0.87 -8.77
N CYS A 69 2.41 0.71 -10.09
CA CYS A 69 1.31 1.06 -11.00
C CYS A 69 0.09 0.15 -10.79
N TYR A 70 0.31 -1.15 -10.57
CA TYR A 70 -0.77 -2.08 -10.26
C TYR A 70 -1.47 -1.67 -8.96
N LEU A 71 -0.71 -1.45 -7.89
CA LEU A 71 -1.27 -1.03 -6.60
C LEU A 71 -2.05 0.28 -6.73
N PHE A 72 -1.54 1.24 -7.51
CA PHE A 72 -2.22 2.51 -7.72
C PHE A 72 -3.58 2.32 -8.41
N ASN A 73 -3.66 1.51 -9.46
CA ASN A 73 -4.94 1.22 -10.13
C ASN A 73 -5.91 0.45 -9.22
N TYR A 74 -5.40 -0.47 -8.41
CA TYR A 74 -6.21 -1.19 -7.43
C TYR A 74 -6.85 -0.24 -6.41
N LEU A 75 -6.08 0.74 -5.90
CA LEU A 75 -6.59 1.75 -4.97
C LEU A 75 -7.62 2.68 -5.62
N LEU A 76 -7.43 3.07 -6.88
CA LEU A 76 -8.45 3.81 -7.64
C LEU A 76 -9.72 2.99 -7.83
N TRP A 77 -9.60 1.68 -8.04
CA TRP A 77 -10.75 0.79 -8.11
C TRP A 77 -11.49 0.71 -6.78
N LEU A 78 -10.78 0.51 -5.66
CA LEU A 78 -11.39 0.52 -4.31
C LEU A 78 -12.15 1.82 -4.03
N GLU A 79 -11.57 2.95 -4.42
CA GLU A 79 -12.23 4.24 -4.29
C GLU A 79 -13.47 4.35 -5.17
N SER A 80 -13.43 3.85 -6.41
CA SER A 80 -14.59 3.88 -7.32
C SER A 80 -15.77 3.04 -6.86
N VAL A 81 -15.52 1.97 -6.08
CA VAL A 81 -16.57 1.12 -5.51
C VAL A 81 -17.06 1.61 -4.14
N GLY A 82 -16.53 2.72 -3.63
CA GLY A 82 -17.07 3.41 -2.46
C GLY A 82 -16.82 2.71 -1.11
N VAL A 83 -15.82 1.82 -1.00
CA VAL A 83 -15.52 1.11 0.26
C VAL A 83 -14.63 1.90 1.23
N GLY A 84 -14.28 3.14 0.87
CA GLY A 84 -13.36 3.98 1.64
C GLY A 84 -13.86 4.27 3.06
N ASP A 85 -15.12 4.69 3.19
CA ASP A 85 -15.70 5.10 4.48
C ASP A 85 -15.75 3.92 5.46
N SER A 86 -16.28 2.78 5.03
CA SER A 86 -16.31 1.56 5.86
C SER A 86 -14.92 1.12 6.33
N ILE A 87 -13.89 1.27 5.50
CA ILE A 87 -12.51 0.96 5.87
C ILE A 87 -11.98 1.98 6.89
N VAL A 88 -12.29 3.26 6.71
CA VAL A 88 -11.90 4.32 7.66
C VAL A 88 -12.55 4.07 9.02
N ASP A 89 -13.86 3.83 9.05
CA ASP A 89 -14.61 3.56 10.28
C ASP A 89 -14.05 2.34 11.02
N THR A 90 -13.74 1.27 10.28
CA THR A 90 -13.25 0.02 10.89
C THR A 90 -11.77 0.09 11.33
N MET A 91 -10.91 0.77 10.57
CA MET A 91 -9.45 0.66 10.71
C MET A 91 -8.76 1.92 11.22
N ASN A 92 -9.41 3.08 11.09
CA ASN A 92 -8.84 4.40 11.38
C ASN A 92 -9.64 5.17 12.44
N GLU A 93 -10.89 4.81 12.73
CA GLU A 93 -11.67 5.52 13.76
C GLU A 93 -11.04 5.34 15.14
N GLY A 94 -10.82 6.46 15.84
CA GLY A 94 -10.22 6.49 17.17
C GLY A 94 -8.73 6.09 17.22
N VAL A 95 -8.07 5.85 16.08
CA VAL A 95 -6.67 5.42 16.03
C VAL A 95 -5.89 6.10 14.89
N PRO A 96 -4.58 6.30 15.03
CA PRO A 96 -3.82 7.01 13.99
C PRO A 96 -3.79 6.26 12.66
N THR A 97 -3.81 7.02 11.56
CA THR A 97 -4.01 6.49 10.19
C THR A 97 -2.89 5.57 9.70
N PHE A 98 -1.67 5.72 10.21
CA PHE A 98 -0.52 4.93 9.81
C PHE A 98 0.08 4.17 11.00
N HIS A 99 0.64 2.99 10.73
CA HIS A 99 1.57 2.36 11.67
C HIS A 99 2.82 3.24 11.84
N ARG A 100 3.44 3.18 13.02
CA ARG A 100 4.66 3.92 13.35
C ARG A 100 5.84 3.50 12.48
N SER A 101 5.92 2.22 12.16
CA SER A 101 6.93 1.70 11.23
C SER A 101 6.44 0.51 10.43
N TYR A 102 7.02 0.39 9.25
CA TYR A 102 6.76 -0.68 8.30
C TYR A 102 8.09 -1.34 7.96
N SER A 103 8.11 -2.67 7.98
CA SER A 103 9.25 -3.48 7.57
C SER A 103 8.79 -4.47 6.51
N TYR A 104 9.23 -4.26 5.28
CA TYR A 104 9.09 -5.24 4.22
C TYR A 104 10.26 -6.22 4.28
N ILE A 105 9.95 -7.52 4.37
CA ILE A 105 10.93 -8.60 4.45
C ILE A 105 10.72 -9.51 3.24
N LEU A 106 11.72 -9.57 2.37
CA LEU A 106 11.87 -10.60 1.34
C LEU A 106 12.78 -11.67 1.92
N HIS A 107 12.24 -12.85 2.18
CA HIS A 107 13.00 -13.99 2.69
C HIS A 107 13.20 -15.00 1.57
N LEU A 108 14.45 -15.35 1.31
CA LEU A 108 14.86 -16.36 0.34
C LEU A 108 15.46 -17.53 1.11
N ASP A 109 14.79 -18.67 1.05
CA ASP A 109 15.30 -19.95 1.52
C ASP A 109 15.93 -20.68 0.34
N LEU A 110 17.26 -20.81 0.35
CA LEU A 110 18.00 -21.45 -0.73
C LEU A 110 17.98 -22.98 -0.63
N VAL A 111 17.81 -23.52 0.57
CA VAL A 111 17.77 -24.97 0.80
C VAL A 111 16.46 -25.53 0.28
N ASP A 112 15.34 -24.88 0.66
CA ASP A 112 14.01 -25.29 0.22
C ASP A 112 13.56 -24.63 -1.09
N ASN A 113 14.40 -23.77 -1.68
CA ASN A 113 14.10 -22.96 -2.87
C ASN A 113 12.77 -22.17 -2.75
N GLN A 114 12.53 -21.59 -1.57
CA GLN A 114 11.31 -20.84 -1.27
C GLN A 114 11.56 -19.35 -1.17
N VAL A 115 10.61 -18.56 -1.67
CA VAL A 115 10.59 -17.11 -1.49
C VAL A 115 9.36 -16.74 -0.70
N THR A 116 9.51 -15.94 0.35
CA THR A 116 8.37 -15.36 1.07
C THR A 116 8.51 -13.85 1.17
N ARG A 117 7.35 -13.17 1.17
CA ARG A 117 7.25 -11.72 1.33
C ARG A 117 6.36 -11.45 2.51
N LYS A 118 6.88 -10.71 3.49
CA LYS A 118 6.18 -10.39 4.73
C LYS A 118 6.21 -8.89 4.94
N LEU A 119 5.09 -8.33 5.38
CA LEU A 119 5.03 -6.98 5.90
C LEU A 119 4.88 -7.10 7.41
N ARG A 120 5.77 -6.44 8.16
CA ARG A 120 5.65 -6.28 9.61
C ARG A 120 5.37 -4.82 9.89
N CYS A 121 4.34 -4.56 10.67
CA CYS A 121 3.98 -3.22 11.09
C CYS A 121 4.16 -3.10 12.60
N ARG A 122 4.54 -1.90 13.07
CA ARG A 122 4.53 -1.58 14.50
C ARG A 122 3.54 -0.45 14.81
N PRO A 123 2.70 -0.63 15.84
CA PRO A 123 2.53 -1.85 16.63
C PRO A 123 1.84 -2.96 15.80
N LEU A 124 1.93 -4.20 16.29
CA LEU A 124 1.43 -5.41 15.61
C LEU A 124 -0.10 -5.42 15.47
N SER A 125 -0.80 -4.77 16.41
CA SER A 125 -2.25 -4.64 16.37
C SER A 125 -2.66 -3.45 15.53
N HIS A 126 -3.69 -3.65 14.70
CA HIS A 126 -4.33 -2.62 13.87
C HIS A 126 -4.97 -1.49 14.69
N PHE A 127 -5.21 -1.74 15.99
CA PHE A 127 -5.89 -0.85 16.94
C PHE A 127 -4.96 0.02 17.79
N TYR A 128 -3.64 -0.10 17.63
CA TYR A 128 -2.72 0.81 18.30
C TYR A 128 -1.93 1.56 17.22
N ALA A 129 -1.87 2.88 17.29
CA ALA A 129 -0.89 3.67 16.53
C ALA A 129 -0.69 5.00 17.28
N LEU A 130 0.42 5.68 16.99
CA LEU A 130 0.82 6.99 17.55
C LEU A 130 0.32 8.13 16.66
N ASP A 131 -0.10 9.25 17.27
CA ASP A 131 -0.82 10.35 16.62
C ASP A 131 -0.03 10.89 15.41
N TYR A 132 -0.72 11.10 14.29
CA TYR A 132 -0.12 11.62 13.06
C TYR A 132 0.38 13.07 13.22
N ARG A 133 -0.09 13.79 14.25
CA ARG A 133 0.39 15.12 14.64
C ARG A 133 1.85 15.11 15.10
N ASP A 134 2.37 13.96 15.53
CA ASP A 134 3.79 13.82 15.93
C ASP A 134 4.75 13.83 14.73
N TRP A 135 4.25 13.67 13.50
CA TRP A 135 5.08 13.52 12.30
C TRP A 135 5.25 14.81 11.48
N PHE A 136 4.39 15.79 11.72
CA PHE A 136 4.43 17.09 11.05
C PHE A 136 4.41 18.18 12.11
N PRO A 137 5.57 18.77 12.49
CA PRO A 137 5.54 19.97 13.30
C PRO A 137 4.77 21.04 12.53
N THR A 138 3.85 21.70 13.23
CA THR A 138 3.22 22.96 12.81
C THR A 138 4.25 24.01 12.47
#